data_AF-A0A7X4XK04-F1
#
_entry.id   AF-A0A7X4XK04-F1
#
_cell.length_a   1.000
_cell.length_b   1.000
_cell.length_c   1.000
_cell.angle_alpha   90.00
_cell.angle_beta   90.00
_cell.angle_gamma   90.00
#
_symmetry.space_group_name_H-M   'P 1'
#
loop_
_entity.id
_entity.type
_entity.pdbx_description
1 polymer ?
#
loop_
_entity_poly.entity_id
_entity_poly.type
_entity_poly.pdbx_seq_one_letter_code
_entity_poly.pdbx_strand_id
1 'polypeptide(L)'
;LEPWQREIVRIVRKISQYFYPQKQTQVMNEGWATFWHYTILNHLYDEGIVSDKFILEFLHSHTSVVAQPAYNSPYYSGINPYALGFAMFRDIKRICEEPTEEDKYWFPELAGSDWLDAVHFAMRNYKDESFISQYLSPKLIRDFKLFAICDDDHKNFIEISAIHDELGYKKIREKLAAQYNLSHLEPNIQVYNVDVRGDRSITLLYIPHERIPLDPSYHEVLKHMHRLWGFDVKLEELKESGRYELLATCPKKNDHESKH
;
A
#
# COMPACT_ATOMS: atom_id res chain seq x y z
N LEU A 1 -33.99 4.15 4.20
CA LEU A 1 -33.16 3.59 5.29
C LEU A 1 -33.82 3.81 6.65
N GLU A 2 -33.99 2.74 7.40
CA GLU A 2 -34.40 2.78 8.80
C GLU A 2 -33.36 3.49 9.68
N PRO A 3 -33.75 4.05 10.85
CA PRO A 3 -32.82 4.77 11.73
C PRO A 3 -31.54 3.98 12.08
N TRP A 4 -31.67 2.69 12.39
CA TRP A 4 -30.53 1.83 12.73
C TRP A 4 -29.59 1.57 11.54
N GLN A 5 -30.12 1.47 10.32
CA GLN A 5 -29.30 1.28 9.11
C GLN A 5 -28.45 2.52 8.84
N ARG A 6 -29.04 3.71 9.02
CA ARG A 6 -28.30 4.98 8.90
C ARG A 6 -27.18 5.07 9.92
N GLU A 7 -27.43 4.60 11.14
CA GLU A 7 -26.43 4.58 12.19
C GLU A 7 -25.25 3.66 11.84
N ILE A 8 -25.51 2.46 11.32
CA ILE A 8 -24.44 1.56 10.84
C ILE A 8 -23.61 2.23 9.75
N VAL A 9 -24.26 2.81 8.72
CA VAL A 9 -23.54 3.51 7.64
C VAL A 9 -22.70 4.66 8.19
N ARG A 10 -23.21 5.39 9.19
CA ARG A 10 -22.49 6.48 9.87
C ARG A 10 -21.27 5.95 10.62
N ILE A 11 -21.39 4.84 11.35
CA ILE A 11 -20.29 4.20 12.08
C ILE A 11 -19.22 3.75 11.10
N VAL A 12 -19.59 3.02 10.05
CA VAL A 12 -18.66 2.56 9.00
C VAL A 12 -17.93 3.76 8.40
N ARG A 13 -18.63 4.83 8.01
CA ARG A 13 -18.01 6.04 7.47
C ARG A 13 -16.99 6.65 8.45
N LYS A 14 -17.35 6.80 9.73
CA LYS A 14 -16.47 7.38 10.76
C LYS A 14 -15.21 6.52 10.97
N ILE A 15 -15.38 5.21 11.04
CA ILE A 15 -14.29 4.26 11.20
C ILE A 15 -13.36 4.33 9.97
N SER A 16 -13.90 4.26 8.75
CA SER A 16 -13.11 4.35 7.53
C SER A 16 -12.33 5.67 7.44
N GLN A 17 -12.96 6.79 7.80
CA GLN A 17 -12.29 8.10 7.83
C GLN A 17 -11.18 8.18 8.88
N TYR A 18 -11.38 7.56 10.05
CA TYR A 18 -10.37 7.50 11.11
C TYR A 18 -9.14 6.68 10.69
N PHE A 19 -9.37 5.53 10.05
CA PHE A 19 -8.29 4.62 9.64
C PHE A 19 -7.64 4.97 8.29
N TYR A 20 -8.22 5.90 7.52
CA TYR A 20 -7.70 6.28 6.19
C TYR A 20 -6.24 6.78 6.24
N PRO A 21 -5.84 7.67 7.16
CA PRO A 21 -4.44 8.08 7.26
C PRO A 21 -3.50 6.94 7.68
N GLN A 22 -3.96 6.03 8.56
CA GLN A 22 -3.14 4.92 9.04
C GLN A 22 -2.73 3.96 7.90
N LYS A 23 -3.58 3.81 6.87
CA LYS A 23 -3.25 3.03 5.68
C LYS A 23 -2.10 3.61 4.86
N GLN A 24 -1.79 4.91 5.00
CA GLN A 24 -0.71 5.57 4.26
C GLN A 24 0.65 5.44 4.95
N THR A 25 0.68 4.95 6.18
CA THR A 25 1.88 4.90 7.03
C THR A 25 2.08 3.51 7.62
N GLN A 26 1.57 2.45 6.98
CA GLN A 26 1.64 1.09 7.50
C GLN A 26 3.09 0.61 7.62
N VAL A 27 3.89 0.72 6.54
CA VAL A 27 5.31 0.31 6.56
C VAL A 27 6.08 1.13 7.58
N MET A 28 5.87 2.44 7.62
CA MET A 28 6.52 3.31 8.57
C MET A 28 6.12 3.02 10.01
N ASN A 29 4.83 2.85 10.30
CA ASN A 29 4.32 2.59 11.65
C ASN A 29 4.83 1.25 12.19
N GLU A 30 4.69 0.18 11.40
CA GLU A 30 5.15 -1.15 11.79
C GLU A 30 6.68 -1.21 11.88
N GLY A 31 7.38 -0.55 10.96
CA GLY A 31 8.84 -0.39 10.97
C GLY A 31 9.35 0.39 12.18
N TRP A 32 8.68 1.48 12.55
CA TRP A 32 9.03 2.33 13.68
C TRP A 32 8.91 1.57 15.00
N ALA A 33 7.78 0.87 15.19
CA ALA A 33 7.55 0.05 16.38
C ALA A 33 8.60 -1.07 16.49
N THR A 34 8.82 -1.83 15.43
CA THR A 34 9.81 -2.92 15.43
C THR A 34 11.23 -2.43 15.63
N PHE A 35 11.60 -1.30 15.03
CA PHE A 35 12.91 -0.66 15.22
C PHE A 35 13.15 -0.28 16.68
N TRP A 36 12.21 0.42 17.31
CA TRP A 36 12.38 0.84 18.71
C TRP A 36 12.32 -0.33 19.69
N HIS A 37 11.42 -1.30 19.49
CA HIS A 37 11.40 -2.50 20.31
C HIS A 37 12.74 -3.24 20.25
N TYR A 38 13.30 -3.38 19.05
CA TYR A 38 14.62 -3.98 18.87
C TYR A 38 15.72 -3.14 19.53
N THR A 39 15.80 -1.84 19.25
CA THR A 39 16.87 -0.97 19.75
C THR A 39 16.83 -0.85 21.27
N ILE A 40 15.66 -0.63 21.88
CA ILE A 40 15.53 -0.46 23.33
C ILE A 40 15.84 -1.77 24.06
N LEU A 41 15.30 -2.91 23.61
CA LEU A 41 15.51 -4.17 24.31
C LEU A 41 16.95 -4.67 24.21
N ASN A 42 17.62 -4.46 23.07
CA ASN A 42 19.06 -4.73 22.97
C ASN A 42 19.87 -3.78 23.86
N HIS A 43 19.51 -2.49 23.92
CA HIS A 43 20.20 -1.54 24.81
C HIS A 43 20.05 -1.92 26.29
N LEU A 44 18.84 -2.29 26.73
CA LEU A 44 18.61 -2.78 28.10
C LEU A 44 19.39 -4.07 28.40
N TYR A 45 19.62 -4.91 27.38
CA TYR A 45 20.44 -6.10 27.51
C TYR A 45 21.92 -5.76 27.67
N ASP A 46 22.42 -4.83 26.85
CA ASP A 46 23.80 -4.33 26.94
C ASP A 46 24.09 -3.66 28.30
N GLU A 47 23.09 -3.01 28.91
CA GLU A 47 23.16 -2.45 30.26
C GLU A 47 22.99 -3.48 31.39
N GLY A 48 22.70 -4.75 31.05
CA GLY A 48 22.49 -5.83 32.02
C GLY A 48 21.17 -5.75 32.80
N ILE A 49 20.20 -4.97 32.33
CA ILE A 49 18.87 -4.81 32.96
C ILE A 49 17.97 -6.01 32.65
N VAL A 50 18.09 -6.60 31.45
CA VAL A 50 17.33 -7.80 31.05
C VAL A 50 18.22 -9.03 30.96
N SER A 51 17.65 -10.19 31.29
CA SER A 51 18.38 -11.48 31.28
C SER A 51 18.53 -12.08 29.89
N ASP A 52 19.54 -12.95 29.73
CA ASP A 52 19.78 -13.75 28.52
C ASP A 52 18.53 -14.52 28.06
N LYS A 53 17.79 -15.10 29.01
CA LYS A 53 16.56 -15.84 28.70
C LYS A 53 15.51 -14.92 28.06
N PHE A 54 15.34 -13.73 28.62
CA PHE A 54 14.37 -12.75 28.12
C PHE A 54 14.73 -12.27 26.72
N ILE A 55 16.01 -11.92 26.49
CA ILE A 55 16.42 -11.43 25.16
C ILE A 55 16.28 -12.53 24.09
N LEU A 56 16.55 -13.79 24.42
CA LEU A 56 16.35 -14.92 23.49
C LEU A 56 14.87 -15.13 23.12
N GLU A 57 13.96 -15.05 24.10
CA GLU A 57 12.52 -15.11 23.84
C GLU A 57 12.05 -13.94 22.97
N PHE A 58 12.55 -12.74 23.24
CA PHE A 58 12.27 -11.55 22.42
C PHE A 58 12.79 -11.73 20.99
N LEU A 59 14.06 -12.14 20.80
CA LEU A 59 14.65 -12.31 19.47
C LEU A 59 13.89 -13.35 18.64
N HIS A 60 13.42 -14.43 19.27
CA HIS A 60 12.58 -15.43 18.61
C HIS A 60 11.26 -14.83 18.11
N SER A 61 10.58 -14.04 18.96
CA SER A 61 9.34 -13.35 18.59
C SER A 61 9.57 -12.30 17.50
N HIS A 62 10.58 -11.45 17.67
CA HIS A 62 10.94 -10.40 16.72
C HIS A 62 11.26 -10.97 15.34
N THR A 63 12.12 -11.98 15.27
CA THR A 63 12.51 -12.63 14.01
C THR A 63 11.31 -13.22 13.27
N SER A 64 10.33 -13.74 14.03
CA SER A 64 9.09 -14.27 13.45
C SER A 64 8.21 -13.17 12.85
N VAL A 65 8.15 -11.99 13.48
CA VAL A 65 7.38 -10.83 12.98
C VAL A 65 8.01 -10.20 11.75
N VAL A 66 9.34 -10.07 11.72
CA VAL A 66 10.08 -9.46 10.59
C VAL A 66 10.48 -10.47 9.51
N ALA A 67 9.96 -11.70 9.56
CA ALA A 67 10.25 -12.71 8.55
C ALA A 67 9.68 -12.29 7.19
N GLN A 68 10.55 -12.22 6.18
CA GLN A 68 10.17 -12.01 4.77
C GLN A 68 10.42 -13.30 3.99
N PRO A 69 9.37 -14.04 3.58
CA PRO A 69 9.51 -15.14 2.64
C PRO A 69 10.10 -14.68 1.32
N ALA A 70 10.91 -15.52 0.68
CA ALA A 70 11.39 -15.28 -0.68
C ALA A 70 10.23 -15.32 -1.68
N TYR A 71 10.36 -14.62 -2.81
CA TYR A 71 9.30 -14.51 -3.84
C TYR A 71 8.83 -15.86 -4.40
N ASN A 72 9.66 -16.90 -4.33
CA ASN A 72 9.37 -18.26 -4.81
C ASN A 72 8.80 -19.17 -3.71
N SER A 73 8.57 -18.66 -2.50
CA SER A 73 7.96 -19.40 -1.41
C SER A 73 6.45 -19.52 -1.62
N PRO A 74 5.83 -20.68 -1.32
CA PRO A 74 4.36 -20.81 -1.33
C PRO A 74 3.67 -19.94 -0.28
N TYR A 75 4.42 -19.45 0.72
CA TYR A 75 3.92 -18.55 1.77
C TYR A 75 4.14 -17.07 1.46
N TYR A 76 4.63 -16.73 0.26
CA TYR A 76 4.80 -15.34 -0.15
C TYR A 76 3.44 -14.71 -0.48
N SER A 77 3.09 -13.65 0.24
CA SER A 77 1.85 -12.89 0.04
C SER A 77 2.11 -11.39 -0.19
N GLY A 78 3.29 -11.05 -0.69
CA GLY A 78 3.77 -9.68 -0.83
C GLY A 78 4.91 -9.35 0.15
N ILE A 79 5.26 -8.07 0.19
CA ILE A 79 6.30 -7.55 1.08
C ILE A 79 5.70 -7.36 2.47
N ASN A 80 6.33 -7.96 3.47
CA ASN A 80 5.98 -7.81 4.86
C ASN A 80 6.36 -6.38 5.31
N PRO A 81 5.38 -5.53 5.72
CA PRO A 81 5.64 -4.15 6.11
C PRO A 81 6.56 -4.06 7.34
N TYR A 82 6.48 -5.02 8.26
CA TYR A 82 7.40 -5.10 9.41
C TYR A 82 8.83 -5.32 8.96
N ALA A 83 9.06 -6.25 8.04
CA ALA A 83 10.39 -6.59 7.53
C ALA A 83 11.01 -5.40 6.79
N LEU A 84 10.26 -4.81 5.84
CA LEU A 84 10.74 -3.69 5.04
C LEU A 84 10.97 -2.45 5.91
N GLY A 85 9.99 -2.07 6.74
CA GLY A 85 10.09 -0.88 7.59
C GLY A 85 11.23 -0.98 8.60
N PHE A 86 11.38 -2.13 9.27
CA PHE A 86 12.48 -2.37 10.19
C PHE A 86 13.84 -2.25 9.49
N ALA A 87 13.98 -2.90 8.33
CA ALA A 87 15.22 -2.86 7.56
C ALA A 87 15.56 -1.44 7.11
N MET A 88 14.58 -0.65 6.67
CA MET A 88 14.78 0.74 6.28
C MET A 88 15.23 1.63 7.44
N PHE A 89 14.59 1.57 8.61
CA PHE A 89 15.03 2.35 9.78
C PHE A 89 16.41 1.93 10.28
N ARG A 90 16.70 0.62 10.28
CA ARG A 90 18.02 0.09 10.63
C ARG A 90 19.09 0.58 9.64
N ASP A 91 18.75 0.64 8.36
CA ASP A 91 19.67 1.09 7.33
C ASP A 91 19.92 2.61 7.37
N ILE A 92 18.91 3.42 7.71
CA ILE A 92 19.10 4.85 8.02
C ILE A 92 20.13 5.01 9.13
N LYS A 93 19.96 4.27 10.24
CA LYS A 93 20.92 4.30 11.35
C LYS A 93 22.33 3.90 10.91
N ARG A 94 22.45 2.80 10.16
CA ARG A 94 23.72 2.32 9.61
C ARG A 94 24.38 3.35 8.68
N ILE A 95 23.63 4.00 7.79
CA ILE A 95 24.17 5.02 6.87
C ILE A 95 24.74 6.21 7.66
N CYS A 96 24.09 6.58 8.76
CA CYS A 96 24.56 7.64 9.63
C CYS A 96 25.86 7.26 10.37
N GLU A 97 25.92 6.06 10.97
CA GLU A 97 27.04 5.61 11.82
C GLU A 97 28.23 5.06 11.02
N GLU A 98 27.97 4.25 9.98
CA GLU A 98 28.95 3.49 9.20
C GLU A 98 28.66 3.58 7.68
N PRO A 99 28.76 4.78 7.07
CA PRO A 99 28.47 4.94 5.65
C PRO A 99 29.52 4.29 4.74
N THR A 100 29.05 3.56 3.73
CA THR A 100 29.87 3.10 2.61
C THR A 100 30.00 4.19 1.53
N GLU A 101 30.90 4.03 0.57
CA GLU A 101 31.00 4.96 -0.57
C GLU A 101 29.72 5.01 -1.42
N GLU A 102 29.00 3.88 -1.52
CA GLU A 102 27.69 3.86 -2.20
C GLU A 102 26.65 4.69 -1.41
N ASP A 103 26.66 4.61 -0.08
CA ASP A 103 25.74 5.41 0.75
C ASP A 103 26.04 6.90 0.65
N LYS A 104 27.31 7.30 0.62
CA LYS A 104 27.71 8.71 0.42
C LYS A 104 27.27 9.24 -0.94
N TYR A 105 27.27 8.40 -1.97
CA TYR A 105 26.80 8.78 -3.30
C TYR A 105 25.28 8.97 -3.34
N TRP A 106 24.51 8.03 -2.76
CA TRP A 106 23.05 8.05 -2.83
C TRP A 106 22.38 8.89 -1.74
N PHE A 107 23.04 9.07 -0.60
CA PHE A 107 22.52 9.76 0.58
C PHE A 107 23.56 10.73 1.18
N PRO A 108 24.04 11.72 0.40
CA PRO A 108 25.14 12.59 0.83
C PRO A 108 24.81 13.39 2.08
N GLU A 109 23.55 13.78 2.28
CA GLU A 109 23.10 14.54 3.46
C GLU A 109 22.87 13.66 4.69
N LEU A 110 22.68 12.35 4.50
CA LEU A 110 22.40 11.40 5.58
C LEU A 110 23.68 10.76 6.12
N ALA A 111 24.64 10.49 5.23
CA ALA A 111 25.89 9.81 5.56
C ALA A 111 26.70 10.64 6.58
N GLY A 112 26.95 10.08 7.77
CA GLY A 112 27.66 10.77 8.84
C GLY A 112 26.85 11.80 9.64
N SER A 113 25.53 11.89 9.42
CA SER A 113 24.63 12.73 10.22
C SER A 113 24.26 12.06 11.57
N ASP A 114 23.55 12.76 12.45
CA ASP A 114 23.02 12.16 13.67
C ASP A 114 21.87 11.19 13.33
N TRP A 115 22.04 9.92 13.67
CA TRP A 115 21.09 8.89 13.28
C TRP A 115 19.72 9.05 13.95
N LEU A 116 19.69 9.58 15.18
CA LEU A 116 18.47 9.71 15.96
C LEU A 116 17.60 10.83 15.39
N ASP A 117 18.21 11.97 15.09
CA ASP A 117 17.58 13.07 14.38
C ASP A 117 17.09 12.62 13.00
N ALA A 118 17.89 11.85 12.26
CA ALA A 118 17.53 11.33 10.96
C ALA A 118 16.28 10.42 10.98
N VAL A 119 16.22 9.44 11.89
CA VAL A 119 15.04 8.55 11.99
C VAL A 119 13.79 9.30 12.48
N HIS A 120 13.95 10.28 13.38
CA HIS A 120 12.83 11.14 13.81
C HIS A 120 12.35 12.06 12.70
N PHE A 121 13.26 12.61 11.90
CA PHE A 121 12.92 13.43 10.74
C PHE A 121 12.15 12.59 9.72
N ALA A 122 12.62 11.37 9.43
CA ALA A 122 11.94 10.45 8.55
C ALA A 122 10.50 10.17 9.04
N MET A 123 10.35 9.82 10.32
CA MET A 123 9.04 9.48 10.92
C MET A 123 8.04 10.66 10.94
N ARG A 124 8.52 11.90 11.12
CA ARG A 124 7.63 13.07 11.25
C ARG A 124 7.17 13.64 9.91
N ASN A 125 7.96 13.50 8.86
CA ASN A 125 7.76 14.26 7.62
C ASN A 125 7.32 13.41 6.42
N TYR A 126 7.33 12.07 6.54
CA TYR A 126 7.03 11.19 5.43
C TYR A 126 5.87 10.22 5.72
N LYS A 127 5.26 9.76 4.64
CA LYS A 127 4.34 8.61 4.53
C LYS A 127 5.01 7.47 3.76
N ASP A 128 4.44 6.27 3.74
CA ASP A 128 5.08 5.06 3.18
C ASP A 128 5.67 5.24 1.77
N GLU A 129 4.88 5.74 0.82
CA GLU A 129 5.31 6.03 -0.55
C GLU A 129 6.57 6.92 -0.57
N SER A 130 6.52 8.03 0.15
CA SER A 130 7.63 8.98 0.20
C SER A 130 8.82 8.47 1.00
N PHE A 131 8.58 7.69 2.05
CA PHE A 131 9.64 7.07 2.84
C PHE A 131 10.44 6.07 2.02
N ILE A 132 9.75 5.23 1.24
CA ILE A 132 10.37 4.30 0.30
C ILE A 132 11.11 5.07 -0.80
N SER A 133 10.46 6.07 -1.39
CA SER A 133 11.05 6.89 -2.44
C SER A 133 12.33 7.62 -2.00
N GLN A 134 12.38 8.08 -0.74
CA GLN A 134 13.54 8.81 -0.24
C GLN A 134 14.62 7.90 0.33
N TYR A 135 14.27 6.90 1.16
CA TYR A 135 15.22 6.18 2.03
C TYR A 135 15.52 4.73 1.63
N LEU A 136 14.84 4.13 0.65
CA LEU A 136 15.15 2.74 0.25
C LEU A 136 16.53 2.68 -0.43
N SER A 137 17.55 2.15 0.24
CA SER A 137 18.94 2.11 -0.26
C SER A 137 19.22 1.00 -1.28
N PRO A 138 20.29 1.11 -2.10
CA PRO A 138 20.61 0.08 -3.08
C PRO A 138 20.99 -1.22 -2.39
N LYS A 139 21.65 -1.11 -1.22
CA LYS A 139 21.95 -2.24 -0.35
C LYS A 139 20.67 -3.02 0.01
N LEU A 140 19.63 -2.34 0.48
CA LEU A 140 18.37 -3.00 0.85
C LEU A 140 17.67 -3.63 -0.36
N ILE A 141 17.69 -2.98 -1.52
CA ILE A 141 17.16 -3.58 -2.76
C ILE A 141 17.84 -4.92 -3.05
N ARG A 142 19.17 -5.01 -2.88
CA ARG A 142 19.92 -6.25 -3.05
C ARG A 142 19.65 -7.27 -1.95
N ASP A 143 19.58 -6.84 -0.69
CA ASP A 143 19.31 -7.72 0.46
C ASP A 143 17.93 -8.39 0.33
N PHE A 144 16.91 -7.62 -0.06
CA PHE A 144 15.55 -8.12 -0.31
C PHE A 144 15.38 -8.76 -1.69
N LYS A 145 16.40 -8.71 -2.55
CA LYS A 145 16.38 -9.20 -3.93
C LYS A 145 15.19 -8.64 -4.71
N LEU A 146 14.91 -7.35 -4.56
CA LEU A 146 13.77 -6.71 -5.22
C LEU A 146 14.04 -6.56 -6.72
N PHE A 147 13.04 -6.90 -7.53
CA PHE A 147 13.07 -6.71 -8.98
C PHE A 147 11.71 -6.20 -9.45
N ALA A 148 11.72 -5.45 -10.55
CA ALA A 148 10.50 -4.87 -11.11
C ALA A 148 10.06 -5.62 -12.37
N ILE A 149 8.88 -6.21 -12.30
CA ILE A 149 8.16 -6.74 -13.46
C ILE A 149 7.34 -5.59 -14.10
N CYS A 150 7.43 -5.45 -15.41
CA CYS A 150 6.42 -4.76 -16.21
C CYS A 150 5.55 -5.81 -16.89
N ASP A 151 4.27 -5.85 -16.49
CA ASP A 151 3.22 -6.53 -17.20
C ASP A 151 2.44 -5.46 -17.97
N ASP A 152 2.50 -5.50 -19.29
CA ASP A 152 1.82 -4.58 -20.20
C ASP A 152 0.79 -5.42 -20.95
N ASP A 153 -0.49 -5.09 -20.80
CA ASP A 153 -1.61 -5.82 -21.42
C ASP A 153 -1.54 -5.82 -22.97
N HIS A 154 -0.71 -4.95 -23.57
CA HIS A 154 -0.43 -4.96 -25.01
C HIS A 154 0.74 -5.86 -25.41
N LYS A 155 1.49 -6.42 -24.44
CA LYS A 155 2.64 -7.28 -24.68
C LYS A 155 2.36 -8.71 -24.20
N ASN A 156 2.54 -9.70 -25.07
CA ASN A 156 2.40 -11.12 -24.73
C ASN A 156 3.56 -11.68 -23.86
N PHE A 157 4.40 -10.83 -23.28
CA PHE A 157 5.55 -11.24 -22.47
C PHE A 157 5.73 -10.31 -21.28
N ILE A 158 6.16 -10.91 -20.17
CA ILE A 158 6.51 -10.20 -18.95
C ILE A 158 7.94 -9.68 -19.09
N GLU A 159 8.14 -8.36 -19.00
CA GLU A 159 9.45 -7.74 -19.15
C GLU A 159 10.07 -7.49 -17.75
N ILE A 160 11.25 -8.08 -17.48
CA ILE A 160 12.04 -7.70 -16.30
C ILE A 160 12.67 -6.35 -16.60
N SER A 161 12.02 -5.31 -16.10
CA SER A 161 12.23 -3.95 -16.57
C SER A 161 13.37 -3.21 -15.86
N ALA A 162 13.93 -3.80 -14.80
CA ALA A 162 15.08 -3.31 -14.04
C ALA A 162 15.78 -4.46 -13.30
N ILE A 163 17.10 -4.52 -13.44
CA ILE A 163 18.02 -5.33 -12.63
C ILE A 163 18.89 -4.41 -11.76
N HIS A 164 19.72 -4.96 -10.88
CA HIS A 164 20.43 -4.22 -9.81
C HIS A 164 21.57 -3.31 -10.30
N ASP A 165 21.27 -2.37 -11.22
CA ASP A 165 22.15 -1.29 -11.68
C ASP A 165 21.58 0.09 -11.27
N GLU A 166 22.30 1.18 -11.56
CA GLU A 166 21.93 2.54 -11.13
C GLU A 166 20.55 3.01 -11.67
N LEU A 167 20.24 2.67 -12.93
CA LEU A 167 18.95 2.98 -13.54
C LEU A 167 17.83 2.10 -12.97
N GLY A 168 18.12 0.82 -12.74
CA GLY A 168 17.20 -0.13 -12.15
C GLY A 168 16.89 0.18 -10.69
N TYR A 169 17.84 0.72 -9.95
CA TYR A 169 17.64 1.17 -8.58
C TYR A 169 16.53 2.24 -8.48
N LYS A 170 16.64 3.31 -9.27
CA LYS A 170 15.62 4.39 -9.29
C LYS A 170 14.25 3.82 -9.67
N LYS A 171 14.21 2.96 -10.70
CA LYS A 171 12.97 2.35 -11.19
C LYS A 171 12.32 1.40 -10.19
N ILE A 172 13.09 0.58 -9.47
CA ILE A 172 12.57 -0.32 -8.43
C ILE A 172 12.00 0.51 -7.28
N ARG A 173 12.70 1.56 -6.86
CA ARG A 173 12.27 2.48 -5.81
C ARG A 173 10.98 3.21 -6.19
N GLU A 174 10.88 3.73 -7.41
CA GLU A 174 9.66 4.36 -7.94
C GLU A 174 8.48 3.38 -7.98
N LYS A 175 8.69 2.17 -8.53
CA LYS A 175 7.63 1.15 -8.61
C LYS A 175 7.18 0.66 -7.24
N LEU A 176 8.12 0.46 -6.31
CA LEU A 176 7.78 0.06 -4.95
C LEU A 176 7.02 1.18 -4.24
N ALA A 177 7.47 2.42 -4.32
CA ALA A 177 6.77 3.56 -3.74
C ALA A 177 5.33 3.67 -4.29
N ALA A 178 5.15 3.47 -5.60
CA ALA A 178 3.84 3.49 -6.25
C ALA A 178 2.90 2.38 -5.74
N GLN A 179 3.41 1.22 -5.31
CA GLN A 179 2.58 0.16 -4.70
C GLN A 179 2.02 0.57 -3.33
N TYR A 180 2.67 1.49 -2.61
CA TYR A 180 2.19 2.02 -1.34
C TYR A 180 1.45 3.36 -1.50
N ASN A 181 1.22 3.82 -2.74
CA ASN A 181 0.35 4.96 -2.99
C ASN A 181 -1.11 4.53 -2.87
N LEU A 182 -1.79 5.05 -1.85
CA LEU A 182 -3.18 4.70 -1.54
C LEU A 182 -4.13 4.94 -2.72
N SER A 183 -3.84 5.95 -3.56
CA SER A 183 -4.65 6.26 -4.75
C SER A 183 -4.58 5.18 -5.82
N HIS A 184 -3.54 4.34 -5.82
CA HIS A 184 -3.40 3.20 -6.72
C HIS A 184 -4.01 1.92 -6.13
N LEU A 185 -4.13 1.85 -4.79
CA LEU A 185 -4.64 0.67 -4.08
C LEU A 185 -6.17 0.65 -4.00
N GLU A 186 -6.81 1.81 -3.84
CA GLU A 186 -8.26 1.90 -3.72
C GLU A 186 -8.92 2.26 -5.06
N PRO A 187 -9.96 1.52 -5.50
CA PRO A 187 -10.62 1.83 -6.76
C PRO A 187 -11.31 3.20 -6.69
N ASN A 188 -11.04 4.04 -7.69
CA ASN A 188 -11.65 5.37 -7.80
C ASN A 188 -13.07 5.25 -8.35
N ILE A 189 -14.04 5.12 -7.44
CA ILE A 189 -15.47 5.05 -7.77
C ILE A 189 -16.16 6.29 -7.21
N GLN A 190 -16.80 7.06 -8.08
CA GLN A 190 -17.46 8.32 -7.73
C GLN A 190 -18.97 8.24 -7.98
N VAL A 191 -19.76 8.93 -7.17
CA VAL A 191 -21.16 9.18 -7.51
C VAL A 191 -21.19 10.25 -8.59
N TYR A 192 -21.45 9.84 -9.83
CA TYR A 192 -21.41 10.71 -11.00
C TYR A 192 -22.74 11.40 -11.27
N ASN A 193 -23.83 10.66 -11.14
CA ASN A 193 -25.17 11.20 -11.37
C ASN A 193 -26.22 10.54 -10.47
N VAL A 194 -27.25 11.29 -10.12
CA VAL A 194 -28.46 10.78 -9.46
C VAL A 194 -29.65 11.32 -10.25
N ASP A 195 -30.47 10.43 -10.80
CA ASP A 195 -31.66 10.82 -11.57
C ASP A 195 -32.83 11.22 -10.65
N VAL A 196 -32.71 12.38 -10.00
CA VAL A 196 -33.71 12.87 -9.05
C VAL A 196 -35.07 13.10 -9.70
N ARG A 197 -35.13 13.32 -11.02
CA ARG A 197 -36.37 13.68 -11.75
C ARG A 197 -37.06 12.49 -12.41
N GLY A 198 -36.32 11.42 -12.72
CA GLY A 198 -36.87 10.22 -13.33
C GLY A 198 -36.95 9.05 -12.35
N ASP A 199 -36.16 8.01 -12.61
CA ASP A 199 -36.26 6.72 -11.92
C ASP A 199 -35.53 6.68 -10.57
N ARG A 200 -34.88 7.78 -10.16
CA ARG A 200 -34.05 7.88 -8.95
C ARG A 200 -32.84 6.95 -8.97
N SER A 201 -32.44 6.48 -10.15
CA SER A 201 -31.23 5.69 -10.29
C SER A 201 -29.97 6.49 -9.95
N ILE A 202 -28.97 5.80 -9.44
CA ILE A 202 -27.64 6.37 -9.17
C ILE A 202 -26.63 5.76 -10.14
N THR A 203 -25.85 6.62 -10.79
CA THR A 203 -24.73 6.22 -11.64
C THR A 203 -23.44 6.43 -10.88
N LEU A 204 -22.71 5.33 -10.70
CA LEU A 204 -21.36 5.29 -10.19
C LEU A 204 -20.40 5.29 -11.38
N LEU A 205 -19.37 6.12 -11.33
CA LEU A 205 -18.31 6.17 -12.32
C LEU A 205 -17.02 5.60 -11.73
N TYR A 206 -16.54 4.52 -12.31
CA TYR A 206 -15.20 3.99 -12.10
C TYR A 206 -14.21 4.69 -13.04
N ILE A 207 -13.13 5.22 -12.47
CA ILE A 207 -12.01 5.81 -13.21
C ILE A 207 -10.80 4.87 -13.01
N PRO A 208 -10.46 4.04 -14.01
CA PRO A 208 -9.32 3.13 -13.91
C PRO A 208 -8.00 3.89 -13.75
N HIS A 209 -7.16 3.41 -12.83
CA HIS A 209 -5.75 3.76 -12.80
C HIS A 209 -4.98 2.75 -13.66
N GLU A 210 -4.19 3.19 -14.63
CA GLU A 210 -3.39 2.31 -15.52
C GLU A 210 -4.18 1.15 -16.16
N ARG A 211 -5.44 1.39 -16.54
CA ARG A 211 -6.35 0.37 -17.11
C ARG A 211 -6.60 -0.86 -16.22
N ILE A 212 -6.27 -0.80 -14.93
CA ILE A 212 -6.51 -1.90 -14.01
C ILE A 212 -8.04 -2.15 -13.91
N PRO A 213 -8.53 -3.38 -14.18
CA PRO A 213 -9.96 -3.67 -14.07
C PRO A 213 -10.38 -3.81 -12.60
N LEU A 214 -11.68 -3.58 -12.32
CA LEU A 214 -12.24 -3.89 -11.01
C LEU A 214 -12.27 -5.41 -10.77
N ASP A 215 -12.03 -5.82 -9.52
CA ASP A 215 -12.21 -7.19 -9.08
C ASP A 215 -13.67 -7.65 -9.27
N PRO A 216 -13.95 -8.87 -9.78
CA PRO A 216 -15.31 -9.36 -10.05
C PRO A 216 -16.31 -9.24 -8.89
N SER A 217 -15.81 -9.16 -7.64
CA SER A 217 -16.61 -8.90 -6.44
C SER A 217 -17.39 -7.58 -6.44
N TYR A 218 -17.10 -6.64 -7.35
CA TYR A 218 -17.88 -5.40 -7.50
C TYR A 218 -19.38 -5.67 -7.70
N HIS A 219 -19.75 -6.81 -8.27
CA HIS A 219 -21.16 -7.23 -8.42
C HIS A 219 -21.88 -7.35 -7.07
N GLU A 220 -21.24 -7.90 -6.05
CA GLU A 220 -21.82 -8.02 -4.71
C GLU A 220 -21.94 -6.65 -4.03
N VAL A 221 -20.94 -5.78 -4.23
CA VAL A 221 -20.99 -4.39 -3.75
C VAL A 221 -22.19 -3.66 -4.34
N LEU A 222 -22.44 -3.79 -5.65
CA LEU A 222 -23.60 -3.17 -6.31
C LEU A 222 -24.94 -3.69 -5.75
N LYS A 223 -25.05 -4.98 -5.43
CA LYS A 223 -26.25 -5.54 -4.79
C LYS A 223 -26.50 -4.92 -3.41
N HIS A 224 -25.46 -4.75 -2.60
CA HIS A 224 -25.58 -4.10 -1.29
C HIS A 224 -25.92 -2.61 -1.42
N MET A 225 -25.32 -1.92 -2.39
CA MET A 225 -25.66 -0.53 -2.70
C MET A 225 -27.12 -0.39 -3.13
N HIS A 226 -27.60 -1.22 -4.06
CA HIS A 226 -29.00 -1.25 -4.47
C HIS A 226 -29.94 -1.50 -3.28
N ARG A 227 -29.60 -2.45 -2.39
CA ARG A 227 -30.38 -2.73 -1.18
C ARG A 227 -30.48 -1.53 -0.24
N LEU A 228 -29.44 -0.71 -0.14
CA LEU A 228 -29.43 0.48 0.71
C LEU A 228 -30.11 1.69 0.03
N TRP A 229 -29.89 1.85 -1.27
CA TRP A 229 -30.42 2.96 -2.07
C TRP A 229 -31.91 2.83 -2.36
N GLY A 230 -32.36 1.61 -2.73
CA GLY A 230 -33.75 1.29 -3.03
C GLY A 230 -34.18 1.53 -4.48
N PHE A 231 -33.29 2.02 -5.35
CA PHE A 231 -33.49 2.20 -6.79
C PHE A 231 -32.32 1.61 -7.58
N ASP A 232 -32.45 1.56 -8.91
CA ASP A 232 -31.43 1.08 -9.83
C ASP A 232 -30.06 1.74 -9.57
N VAL A 233 -29.01 0.92 -9.56
CA VAL A 233 -27.62 1.35 -9.48
C VAL A 233 -26.93 0.96 -10.77
N LYS A 234 -26.29 1.92 -11.43
CA LYS A 234 -25.50 1.73 -12.65
C LYS A 234 -24.03 1.96 -12.32
N LEU A 235 -23.15 1.10 -12.80
CA LEU A 235 -21.71 1.26 -12.72
C LEU A 235 -21.18 1.45 -14.13
N GLU A 236 -20.57 2.60 -14.38
CA GLU A 236 -19.93 2.96 -15.64
C GLU A 236 -18.42 3.04 -15.45
N GLU A 237 -17.65 2.77 -16.49
CA GLU A 237 -16.21 2.94 -16.54
C GLU A 237 -15.83 4.05 -17.52
N LEU A 238 -14.93 4.93 -17.11
CA LEU A 238 -14.28 5.87 -18.02
C LEU A 238 -13.18 5.17 -18.81
N LYS A 239 -13.39 4.99 -20.12
CA LYS A 239 -12.35 4.47 -21.03
C LYS A 239 -11.36 5.56 -21.44
N GLU A 240 -10.17 5.16 -21.89
CA GLU A 240 -9.13 6.07 -22.41
C GLU A 240 -9.63 7.00 -23.54
N SER A 241 -10.63 6.55 -24.31
CA SER A 241 -11.28 7.35 -25.36
C SER A 241 -12.12 8.54 -24.84
N GLY A 242 -12.30 8.66 -23.52
CA GLY A 242 -13.19 9.63 -22.88
C GLY A 242 -14.66 9.22 -22.88
N ARG A 243 -14.98 8.01 -23.38
CA ARG A 243 -16.34 7.46 -23.37
C ARG A 243 -16.63 6.72 -22.07
N TYR A 244 -17.88 6.79 -21.64
CA TYR A 244 -18.40 5.99 -20.54
C TYR A 244 -18.96 4.68 -21.08
N GLU A 245 -18.56 3.57 -20.49
CA GLU A 245 -19.06 2.24 -20.81
C GLU A 245 -19.77 1.63 -19.60
N LEU A 246 -20.95 1.05 -19.80
CA LEU A 246 -21.70 0.42 -18.73
C LEU A 246 -21.04 -0.91 -18.34
N LEU A 247 -20.48 -1.00 -17.14
CA LEU A 247 -19.91 -2.22 -16.60
C LEU A 247 -20.98 -3.15 -16.02
N ALA A 248 -21.89 -2.61 -15.21
CA ALA A 248 -22.93 -3.40 -14.57
C ALA A 248 -24.12 -2.58 -14.10
N THR A 249 -25.24 -3.26 -13.92
CA THR A 249 -26.45 -2.71 -13.33
C THR A 249 -26.98 -3.62 -12.22
N CYS A 250 -27.55 -3.01 -11.19
CA CYS A 250 -28.32 -3.71 -10.17
C CYS A 250 -29.67 -2.99 -9.99
N PRO A 251 -30.82 -3.64 -10.29
CA PRO A 251 -30.98 -5.02 -10.75
C PRO A 251 -30.37 -5.22 -12.15
N LYS A 252 -29.95 -6.46 -12.46
CA LYS A 252 -29.47 -6.79 -13.81
C LYS A 252 -30.61 -6.55 -14.79
N LYS A 253 -30.43 -5.62 -15.73
CA LYS A 253 -31.38 -5.47 -16.85
C LYS A 253 -31.14 -6.62 -17.81
N ASN A 254 -32.18 -7.41 -18.09
CA ASN A 254 -32.12 -8.40 -19.16
C ASN A 254 -32.07 -7.64 -20.49
N ASP A 255 -31.14 -7.98 -21.38
CA ASP A 255 -31.00 -7.42 -22.75
C ASP A 255 -32.22 -7.68 -23.66
N HIS A 256 -33.36 -8.14 -23.11
CA HIS A 256 -34.55 -8.53 -23.85
C HIS A 256 -35.66 -7.47 -23.91
N GLU A 257 -35.56 -6.33 -23.21
CA GLU A 257 -36.64 -5.31 -23.23
C GLU A 257 -36.44 -4.19 -24.27
N SER A 258 -35.39 -4.23 -25.08
CA SER A 258 -35.10 -3.20 -26.10
C SER A 258 -35.73 -3.48 -27.49
N LYS A 259 -36.65 -4.44 -27.59
CA LYS A 259 -37.36 -4.74 -28.84
C LYS A 259 -38.87 -4.84 -28.61
N HIS A 260 -39.54 -3.71 -28.42
CA HIS A 260 -40.94 -3.53 -28.81
C HIS A 260 -41.22 -2.09 -29.20
#